data_AF-A0A848SNQ6-F1
#
_entry.id   AF-A0A848SNQ6-F1
#
_cell.length_a   1.000
_cell.length_b   1.000
_cell.length_c   1.000
_cell.angle_alpha   90.00
_cell.angle_beta   90.00
_cell.angle_gamma   90.00
#
_symmetry.space_group_name_H-M   'P 1'
#
loop_
_entity.id
_entity.type
_entity.pdbx_description
1 polymer ?
#
loop_
_entity_poly.entity_id
_entity_poly.type
_entity_poly.pdbx_seq_one_letter_code
_entity_poly.pdbx_strand_id
1 'polypeptide(L)'
;MKKYVFTALAAGSALALGACQSERADEVEDAAEAEAEALDEMADEATSEAAEESLEREADMVEEMGEERANAMDDDGEIAPSETGIGDTQNHDGQ
;
A
#
# COMPACT_ATOMS: atom_id res chain seq x y z
N MET A 1 -28.18 17.89 -5.76
CA MET A 1 -26.85 18.43 -5.44
C MET A 1 -25.97 17.23 -5.16
N LYS A 2 -25.10 16.84 -6.11
CA LYS A 2 -24.08 15.82 -5.86
C LYS A 2 -22.84 16.59 -5.46
N LYS A 3 -22.67 16.71 -4.16
CA LYS A 3 -21.52 17.32 -3.51
C LYS A 3 -21.14 16.29 -2.48
N TYR A 4 -20.18 15.45 -2.81
CA TYR A 4 -19.12 14.93 -1.95
C TYR A 4 -18.31 14.06 -2.91
N VAL A 5 -17.51 14.74 -3.75
CA VAL A 5 -16.25 14.17 -4.19
C VAL A 5 -15.51 13.96 -2.88
N PHE A 6 -15.60 12.73 -2.34
CA PHE A 6 -14.68 12.30 -1.31
C PHE A 6 -13.35 12.20 -2.05
N THR A 7 -12.60 13.30 -1.97
CA THR A 7 -11.21 13.36 -2.35
C THR A 7 -10.51 12.13 -1.80
N ALA A 8 -10.22 11.17 -2.68
CA ALA A 8 -9.16 10.20 -2.51
C ALA A 8 -7.92 11.00 -2.16
N LEU A 9 -7.66 11.10 -0.86
CA LEU A 9 -6.51 11.78 -0.29
C LEU A 9 -5.47 10.70 -0.02
N ALA A 10 -5.16 9.89 -1.03
CA ALA A 10 -4.08 8.90 -0.99
C ALA A 10 -2.71 9.53 -1.33
N ALA A 11 -2.68 10.77 -1.83
CA ALA A 11 -1.43 11.46 -2.09
C ALA A 11 -0.82 12.04 -0.79
N GLY A 12 -0.01 11.25 -0.07
CA GLY A 12 0.97 11.89 0.83
C GLY A 12 1.63 11.07 1.93
N SER A 13 1.30 9.80 2.15
CA SER A 13 2.03 8.99 3.15
C SER A 13 3.43 8.64 2.64
N ALA A 14 3.56 8.31 1.35
CA ALA A 14 4.79 7.87 0.73
C ALA A 14 5.83 8.99 0.55
N LEU A 15 5.44 10.26 0.37
CA LEU A 15 6.41 11.34 0.09
C LEU A 15 7.39 11.62 1.25
N ALA A 16 7.11 11.15 2.47
CA ALA A 16 8.03 11.22 3.59
C ALA A 16 8.90 9.97 3.78
N LEU A 17 8.56 8.83 3.15
CA LEU A 17 9.30 7.56 3.19
C LEU A 17 10.05 7.24 1.87
N GLY A 18 9.56 7.71 0.71
CA GLY A 18 10.11 7.45 -0.62
C GLY A 18 11.48 8.08 -0.91
N ALA A 19 12.01 8.93 -0.01
CA ALA A 19 13.42 9.34 -0.08
C ALA A 19 14.39 8.26 0.44
N CYS A 20 13.88 7.18 1.05
CA CYS A 20 14.65 6.03 1.50
C CYS A 20 14.40 4.76 0.67
N GLN A 21 13.47 4.77 -0.29
CA GLN A 21 13.14 3.58 -1.07
C GLN A 21 14.18 3.25 -2.15
N SER A 22 14.36 1.98 -2.49
CA SER A 22 15.19 1.55 -3.62
C SER A 22 14.43 1.72 -4.94
N GLU A 23 15.15 1.97 -6.05
CA GLU A 23 14.55 2.15 -7.39
C GLU A 23 13.64 0.98 -7.80
N ARG A 24 13.89 -0.24 -7.31
CA ARG A 24 13.05 -1.40 -7.61
C ARG A 24 11.73 -1.41 -6.85
N ALA A 25 11.75 -0.91 -5.62
CA ALA A 25 10.55 -0.85 -4.81
C ALA A 25 9.67 0.33 -5.25
N ASP A 26 10.28 1.46 -5.62
CA ASP A 26 9.60 2.55 -6.33
C ASP A 26 8.90 2.04 -7.60
N GLU A 27 9.58 1.25 -8.44
CA GLU A 27 8.96 0.67 -9.65
C GLU A 27 7.74 -0.22 -9.36
N VAL A 28 7.67 -0.84 -8.18
CA VAL A 28 6.56 -1.71 -7.77
C VAL A 28 5.40 -0.90 -7.21
N GLU A 29 5.71 0.12 -6.42
CA GLU A 29 4.74 1.11 -5.93
C GLU A 29 4.08 1.85 -7.10
N ASP A 30 4.88 2.40 -8.03
CA ASP A 30 4.40 3.10 -9.23
C ASP A 30 3.50 2.21 -10.11
N ALA A 31 3.84 0.92 -10.22
CA ALA A 31 3.04 -0.01 -11.02
C ALA A 31 1.68 -0.32 -10.37
N ALA A 32 1.64 -0.43 -9.04
CA ALA A 32 0.40 -0.62 -8.30
C ALA A 32 -0.46 0.65 -8.31
N GLU A 33 0.14 1.84 -8.13
CA GLU A 33 -0.54 3.13 -8.23
C GLU A 33 -1.20 3.29 -9.62
N ALA A 34 -0.48 2.96 -10.70
CA ALA A 34 -1.03 3.03 -12.05
C ALA A 34 -2.21 2.07 -12.29
N GLU A 35 -2.23 0.91 -11.63
CA GLU A 35 -3.34 -0.04 -11.70
C GLU A 35 -4.53 0.43 -10.85
N ALA A 36 -4.28 0.94 -9.65
CA ALA A 36 -5.29 1.54 -8.78
C ALA A 36 -5.96 2.76 -9.45
N GLU A 37 -5.18 3.64 -10.09
CA GLU A 37 -5.72 4.81 -10.80
C GLU A 37 -6.63 4.40 -11.97
N ALA A 38 -6.31 3.30 -12.66
CA ALA A 38 -7.18 2.76 -13.71
C ALA A 38 -8.50 2.21 -13.15
N LEU A 39 -8.48 1.60 -11.96
CA LEU A 39 -9.67 1.11 -11.26
C LEU A 39 -10.55 2.26 -10.77
N ASP A 40 -9.94 3.33 -10.24
CA ASP A 40 -10.63 4.55 -9.85
C ASP A 40 -11.28 5.26 -11.04
N GLU A 41 -10.59 5.35 -12.18
CA GLU A 41 -11.18 5.93 -13.40
C GLU A 41 -12.36 5.08 -13.91
N MET A 42 -12.32 3.75 -13.70
CA MET A 42 -13.47 2.87 -13.96
C MET A 42 -14.60 3.06 -12.95
N ALA A 43 -14.28 3.33 -11.67
CA ALA A 43 -15.25 3.62 -10.62
C ALA A 43 -16.02 4.93 -10.93
N ASP A 44 -15.31 5.96 -11.40
CA ASP A 44 -15.87 7.24 -11.83
C ASP A 44 -16.89 7.11 -12.98
N GLU A 45 -16.70 6.15 -13.88
CA GLU A 45 -17.61 5.87 -15.00
C GLU A 45 -18.72 4.86 -14.62
N ALA A 46 -18.71 4.33 -13.39
CA ALA A 46 -19.67 3.32 -12.95
C ALA A 46 -21.10 3.87 -12.88
N THR A 47 -22.05 3.11 -13.41
CA THR A 47 -23.46 3.54 -13.45
C THR A 47 -24.25 3.28 -12.15
N SER A 48 -23.58 2.76 -11.12
CA SER A 48 -24.20 2.43 -9.83
C SER A 48 -23.20 2.50 -8.69
N GLU A 49 -23.66 3.02 -7.55
CA GLU A 49 -22.86 3.15 -6.31
C GLU A 49 -22.24 1.81 -5.85
N ALA A 50 -22.96 0.69 -6.02
CA ALA A 50 -22.43 -0.63 -5.64
C ALA A 50 -21.28 -1.12 -6.54
N ALA A 51 -21.19 -0.63 -7.78
CA ALA A 51 -20.10 -0.95 -8.69
C ALA A 51 -18.91 -0.02 -8.46
N GLU A 52 -19.17 1.27 -8.24
CA GLU A 52 -18.20 2.28 -7.78
C GLU A 52 -17.48 1.80 -6.51
N GLU A 53 -18.22 1.48 -5.45
CA GLU A 53 -17.65 1.02 -4.17
C GLU A 53 -16.88 -0.31 -4.29
N SER A 54 -17.24 -1.15 -5.27
CA SER A 54 -16.49 -2.38 -5.52
C SER A 54 -15.17 -2.13 -6.23
N LEU A 55 -15.13 -1.16 -7.14
CA LEU A 55 -13.93 -0.79 -7.89
C LEU A 55 -12.97 0.02 -7.02
N GLU A 56 -13.48 0.97 -6.25
CA GLU A 56 -12.71 1.73 -5.24
C GLU A 56 -12.06 0.78 -4.22
N ARG A 57 -12.81 -0.21 -3.71
CA ARG A 57 -12.24 -1.21 -2.79
C ARG A 57 -11.16 -2.07 -3.45
N GLU A 58 -11.26 -2.30 -4.76
CA GLU A 58 -10.23 -3.04 -5.49
C GLU A 58 -8.99 -2.17 -5.70
N ALA A 59 -9.16 -0.88 -6.01
CA ALA A 59 -8.07 0.09 -6.09
C ALA A 59 -7.30 0.18 -4.76
N ASP A 60 -8.02 0.35 -3.64
CA ASP A 60 -7.44 0.37 -2.28
C ASP A 60 -6.60 -0.88 -2.00
N MET A 61 -7.10 -2.08 -2.35
CA MET A 61 -6.36 -3.33 -2.14
C MET A 61 -5.11 -3.44 -3.02
N VAL A 62 -5.15 -2.90 -4.24
CA VAL A 62 -4.01 -2.91 -5.15
C VAL A 62 -2.92 -1.97 -4.64
N GLU A 63 -3.29 -0.77 -4.21
CA GLU A 63 -2.38 0.21 -3.61
C GLU A 63 -1.73 -0.37 -2.34
N GLU A 64 -2.52 -0.91 -1.40
CA GLU A 64 -2.02 -1.52 -0.16
C GLU A 64 -1.06 -2.69 -0.45
N MET A 65 -1.39 -3.57 -1.41
CA MET A 65 -0.50 -4.67 -1.80
C MET A 65 0.78 -4.18 -2.47
N GLY A 66 0.70 -3.10 -3.24
CA GLY A 66 1.85 -2.43 -3.84
C GLY A 66 2.81 -1.89 -2.79
N GLU A 67 2.29 -1.14 -1.83
CA GLU A 67 3.05 -0.59 -0.70
C GLU A 67 3.66 -1.70 0.17
N GLU A 68 2.90 -2.72 0.56
CA GLU A 68 3.43 -3.85 1.35
C GLU A 68 4.57 -4.56 0.62
N ARG A 69 4.41 -4.74 -0.69
CA ARG A 69 5.41 -5.41 -1.51
C ARG A 69 6.65 -4.54 -1.70
N ALA A 70 6.49 -3.23 -1.91
CA ALA A 70 7.58 -2.30 -2.04
C ALA A 70 8.37 -2.22 -0.72
N ASN A 71 7.67 -2.06 0.42
CA ASN A 71 8.26 -2.13 1.75
C ASN A 71 9.02 -3.44 1.99
N ALA A 72 8.48 -4.59 1.58
CA ALA A 72 9.17 -5.88 1.71
C ALA A 72 10.42 -6.03 0.82
N MET A 73 10.57 -5.21 -0.24
CA MET A 73 11.79 -5.17 -1.05
C MET A 73 12.87 -4.29 -0.42
N ASP A 74 12.44 -3.30 0.36
CA ASP A 74 13.29 -2.28 0.95
C ASP A 74 13.69 -2.56 2.40
N ASP A 75 12.86 -3.31 3.13
CA ASP A 75 13.32 -4.09 4.27
C ASP A 75 14.30 -5.14 3.73
N ASP A 76 15.59 -4.93 3.98
CA ASP A 76 16.75 -5.74 3.57
C ASP A 76 16.76 -7.15 4.25
N GLY A 77 15.61 -7.83 4.27
CA GLY A 77 15.39 -9.11 4.95
C GLY A 77 15.17 -9.04 6.46
N GLU A 78 15.09 -7.84 7.05
CA GLU A 78 14.75 -7.66 8.46
C GLU A 78 13.22 -7.61 8.59
N ILE A 79 12.58 -8.78 8.70
CA ILE A 79 11.26 -8.81 9.35
C ILE A 79 11.47 -8.16 10.71
N ALA A 80 10.87 -6.99 10.96
CA ALA A 80 10.92 -6.37 12.26
C ALA A 80 10.61 -7.46 13.31
N PRO A 81 11.48 -7.72 14.30
CA PRO A 81 11.35 -8.89 15.19
C PRO A 81 10.02 -8.92 15.97
N SER A 82 9.26 -7.83 15.96
CA SER A 82 7.88 -7.75 16.44
C SER A 82 6.86 -8.56 15.62
N GLU A 83 7.10 -8.86 14.34
CA GLU A 83 6.13 -9.55 13.47
C GLU A 83 6.36 -11.06 13.32
N THR A 84 7.53 -11.59 13.70
CA THR A 84 7.75 -13.05 13.70
C THR A 84 7.19 -13.76 14.92
N GLY A 85 6.67 -13.02 15.92
CA GLY A 85 6.24 -13.61 17.19
C GLY A 85 7.36 -14.32 17.96
N ILE A 86 8.63 -14.15 17.57
CA ILE A 86 9.81 -14.58 18.33
C ILE A 86 10.41 -13.33 18.97
N GLY A 87 9.68 -12.75 19.91
CA GLY A 87 10.25 -11.79 20.85
C GLY A 87 11.32 -12.48 21.70
N ASP A 88 12.55 -11.96 21.64
CA ASP A 88 13.51 -11.79 22.75
C ASP A 88 13.61 -12.87 23.86
N THR A 89 13.35 -14.16 23.58
CA THR A 89 13.26 -15.18 24.65
C THR A 89 14.30 -16.29 24.61
N GLN A 90 15.37 -16.19 23.80
CA GLN A 90 16.34 -17.30 23.71
C GLN A 90 17.83 -16.92 23.62
N ASN A 91 18.29 -15.85 24.29
CA ASN A 91 19.73 -15.65 24.51
C ASN A 91 20.05 -15.09 25.91
N HIS A 92 19.64 -15.78 26.98
CA HIS A 92 20.39 -15.71 28.23
C HIS A 92 20.23 -16.96 29.10
N ASP A 93 20.68 -18.10 28.58
CA ASP A 93 21.14 -19.20 29.43
C ASP A 93 22.63 -19.43 29.15
N GLY A 94 23.46 -19.11 30.15
CA GLY A 94 24.77 -19.70 30.33
C GLY A 94 25.95 -18.98 29.68
N GLN A 95 26.53 -18.02 30.43
CA GLN A 95 27.95 -18.01 30.80
C GLN A 95 28.22 -16.98 31.90
#